data_AF-A0A924BK29-F1
#
_entry.id   AF-A0A924BK29-F1
#
_cell.length_a   1.000
_cell.length_b   1.000
_cell.length_c   1.000
_cell.angle_alpha   90.00
_cell.angle_beta   90.00
_cell.angle_gamma   90.00
#
_symmetry.space_group_name_H-M   'P 1'
#
loop_
_entity.id
_entity.type
_entity.pdbx_description
1 polymer ?
#
loop_
_entity_poly.entity_id
_entity_poly.type
_entity_poly.pdbx_seq_one_letter_code
_entity_poly.pdbx_strand_id
1 'polypeptide(L)'
;MQCRDILTRLLAFDTVSSKPNVDLMQYVQDLLTAAGVASVLIPGIGGKANLYATVGPADVGGVMLSGHTDVVPVEGQAWTKPA
;
A
#
# COMPACT_ATOMS: atom_id res chain seq x y z
N MET A 1 8.56 14.51 4.44
CA MET A 1 7.17 14.42 3.94
C MET A 1 6.26 14.29 5.15
N GLN A 2 5.16 15.05 5.25
CA GLN A 2 4.25 14.91 6.39
C GLN A 2 3.36 13.68 6.21
N CYS A 3 2.91 13.07 7.31
CA CYS A 3 2.01 11.89 7.27
C CYS A 3 0.77 12.14 6.39
N ARG A 4 0.20 13.34 6.44
CA ARG A 4 -0.95 13.72 5.61
C ARG A 4 -0.64 13.67 4.11
N ASP A 5 0.56 14.07 3.70
CA ASP A 5 0.94 14.06 2.28
C ASP A 5 1.07 12.62 1.77
N ILE A 6 1.63 11.73 2.60
CA ILE A 6 1.71 10.28 2.31
C ILE A 6 0.29 9.73 2.15
N LEU A 7 -0.60 10.00 3.11
CA LEU A 7 -1.98 9.54 3.06
C LEU A 7 -2.71 10.06 1.82
N THR A 8 -2.58 11.36 1.51
CA THR A 8 -3.17 11.94 0.29
C THR A 8 -2.68 11.23 -0.96
N ARG A 9 -1.39 10.89 -1.04
CA ARG A 9 -0.85 10.15 -2.17
C ARG A 9 -1.36 8.71 -2.23
N LEU A 10 -1.44 8.02 -1.09
CA LEU A 10 -1.98 6.65 -1.02
C LEU A 10 -3.45 6.59 -1.48
N LEU A 11 -4.27 7.55 -1.05
CA LEU A 11 -5.69 7.64 -1.44
C LEU A 11 -5.89 7.92 -2.95
N ALA A 12 -4.87 8.40 -3.65
CA ALA A 12 -4.97 8.74 -5.07
C ALA A 12 -4.72 7.55 -6.02
N PHE A 13 -4.30 6.38 -5.50
CA PHE A 13 -4.16 5.18 -6.32
C PHE A 13 -5.51 4.47 -6.47
N ASP A 14 -5.83 4.09 -7.70
CA ASP A 14 -7.06 3.37 -8.04
C ASP A 14 -6.90 1.87 -7.80
N THR A 15 -7.00 1.47 -6.53
CA THR A 15 -6.86 0.08 -6.09
C THR A 15 -8.21 -0.58 -5.84
N VAL A 16 -9.25 -0.20 -6.59
CA VAL A 16 -10.51 -0.97 -6.60
C VAL A 16 -10.18 -2.44 -6.79
N SER A 17 -10.83 -3.34 -6.04
CA SER A 17 -10.39 -4.73 -5.86
C SER A 17 -10.18 -5.51 -7.17
N SER A 18 -10.88 -5.15 -8.25
CA SER A 18 -10.71 -5.72 -9.60
C SER A 18 -9.49 -5.21 -10.39
N LYS A 19 -8.80 -4.16 -9.95
CA LYS A 19 -7.70 -3.47 -10.65
C LYS A 19 -6.32 -3.78 -10.04
N PRO A 20 -5.22 -3.66 -10.79
CA PRO A 20 -3.86 -3.78 -10.25
C PRO A 20 -3.58 -2.86 -9.05
N ASN A 21 -2.66 -3.26 -8.16
CA ASN A 21 -2.19 -2.39 -7.05
C ASN A 21 -0.65 -2.19 -7.06
N VAL A 22 0.04 -2.70 -8.09
CA VAL A 22 1.51 -2.68 -8.17
C VAL A 22 2.09 -1.27 -8.08
N ASP A 23 1.41 -0.26 -8.64
CA ASP A 23 1.88 1.14 -8.57
C ASP A 23 1.86 1.69 -7.14
N LEU A 24 0.81 1.35 -6.36
CA LEU A 24 0.76 1.70 -4.93
C LEU A 24 1.86 0.96 -4.17
N MET A 25 2.06 -0.33 -4.46
CA MET A 25 3.06 -1.14 -3.78
C MET A 25 4.49 -0.64 -4.05
N GLN A 26 4.80 -0.24 -5.28
CA GLN A 26 6.09 0.33 -5.62
C GLN A 26 6.31 1.66 -4.89
N TYR A 27 5.28 2.51 -4.84
CA TYR A 27 5.36 3.77 -4.07
C TYR A 27 5.65 3.53 -2.58
N VAL A 28 5.00 2.52 -1.97
CA VAL A 28 5.28 2.15 -0.57
C VAL A 28 6.70 1.61 -0.41
N GLN A 29 7.16 0.76 -1.32
CA GLN A 29 8.54 0.24 -1.31
C GLN A 29 9.57 1.37 -1.42
N ASP A 30 9.33 2.36 -2.28
CA ASP A 30 10.22 3.50 -2.47
C ASP A 30 10.27 4.38 -1.20
N LEU A 31 9.12 4.61 -0.56
CA LEU A 31 9.05 5.31 0.73
C LEU A 31 9.84 4.61 1.83
N LEU A 32 9.70 3.28 1.93
CA LEU A 32 10.43 2.48 2.91
C LEU A 32 11.94 2.50 2.62
N THR A 33 12.32 2.37 1.36
CA THR A 33 13.72 2.43 0.91
C THR A 33 14.34 3.79 1.24
N ALA A 34 13.65 4.89 0.96
CA ALA A 34 14.09 6.23 1.31
C ALA A 34 14.23 6.45 2.83
N ALA A 35 13.49 5.69 3.64
CA ALA A 35 13.59 5.67 5.10
C ALA A 35 14.64 4.68 5.64
N GLY A 36 15.36 3.95 4.77
CA GLY A 36 16.35 2.94 5.17
C GLY A 36 15.74 1.63 5.67
N VAL A 37 14.46 1.37 5.37
CA VAL A 37 13.75 0.15 5.74
C VAL A 37 13.72 -0.81 4.55
N ALA A 38 14.38 -1.96 4.71
CA ALA A 38 14.30 -3.03 3.74
C ALA A 38 12.87 -3.60 3.68
N SER A 39 12.37 -3.83 2.47
CA SER A 39 11.05 -4.40 2.23
C SER A 39 11.09 -5.39 1.07
N VAL A 40 10.21 -6.38 1.13
CA VAL A 40 10.07 -7.41 0.10
C VAL A 40 8.73 -7.24 -0.59
N LEU A 41 8.79 -7.02 -1.91
CA LEU A 41 7.62 -7.05 -2.77
C LEU A 41 7.35 -8.50 -3.19
N ILE A 42 6.14 -8.99 -2.92
CA ILE A 42 5.69 -10.33 -3.29
C ILE A 42 4.72 -10.19 -4.47
N PRO A 43 5.14 -10.57 -5.69
CA PRO A 43 4.27 -10.48 -6.87
C PRO A 43 3.11 -11.48 -6.78
N GLY A 44 1.92 -11.02 -7.17
CA GLY A 44 0.73 -11.83 -7.38
C GLY A 44 0.33 -11.89 -8.86
N ILE A 45 -0.92 -12.26 -9.11
CA ILE A 45 -1.49 -12.38 -10.47
C ILE A 45 -2.20 -11.07 -10.85
N GLY A 46 -2.19 -10.72 -12.14
CA GLY A 46 -3.00 -9.60 -12.66
C GLY A 46 -2.56 -8.23 -12.17
N GLY A 47 -1.26 -8.03 -11.93
CA GLY A 47 -0.71 -6.76 -11.43
C GLY A 47 -1.02 -6.50 -9.96
N LYS A 48 -1.41 -7.54 -9.21
CA LYS A 48 -1.50 -7.50 -7.75
C LYS A 48 -0.13 -7.82 -7.14
N ALA A 49 0.17 -7.21 -6.00
CA ALA A 49 1.32 -7.52 -5.18
C ALA A 49 1.00 -7.30 -3.70
N ASN A 50 1.74 -7.98 -2.84
CA ASN A 50 1.82 -7.73 -1.41
C ASN A 50 3.21 -7.16 -1.08
N LEU A 51 3.33 -6.50 0.06
CA LEU A 51 4.61 -6.04 0.58
C LEU A 51 4.68 -6.35 2.06
N TYR A 52 5.84 -6.82 2.52
CA TYR A 52 6.13 -6.84 3.95
C TYR A 52 7.51 -6.25 4.22
N ALA A 53 7.66 -5.67 5.40
CA ALA A 53 8.89 -5.07 5.88
C ALA A 53 9.05 -5.38 7.37
N THR A 54 10.29 -5.51 7.82
CA THR A 54 10.61 -5.77 9.22
C THR A 54 11.55 -4.67 9.71
N VAL A 55 11.26 -4.13 10.90
CA VAL A 55 12.11 -3.17 11.59
C VAL A 55 12.49 -3.75 12.94
N GLY A 56 13.80 -3.79 13.22
CA GLY A 56 14.35 -4.33 14.47
C GLY A 56 15.20 -5.59 14.28
N PRO A 57 15.63 -6.21 15.39
CA PRO A 57 16.46 -7.41 15.37
C PRO A 57 15.76 -8.61 14.73
N ALA A 58 16.49 -9.41 13.96
CA ALA A 58 15.94 -10.57 13.24
C ALA A 58 15.73 -11.80 14.14
N ASP A 59 16.33 -11.81 15.33
CA ASP A 59 16.39 -12.92 16.28
C ASP A 59 15.43 -12.76 17.48
N VAL A 60 14.64 -11.69 17.49
CA VAL A 60 13.66 -11.40 18.55
C VAL A 60 12.24 -11.46 18.00
N GLY A 61 11.33 -12.10 18.74
CA GLY A 61 9.92 -12.13 18.39
C GLY A 61 9.33 -10.72 18.29
N GLY A 62 8.57 -10.47 17.22
CA GLY A 62 7.96 -9.17 16.95
C GLY A 62 6.43 -9.17 16.95
N VAL A 63 5.86 -8.03 16.58
CA VAL A 63 4.42 -7.87 16.33
C VAL A 63 4.22 -7.60 14.85
N MET A 64 3.30 -8.31 14.20
CA MET A 64 2.94 -8.07 12.80
C MET A 64 1.77 -7.09 12.72
N LEU A 65 1.97 -5.97 12.03
CA LEU A 65 0.90 -5.07 11.65
C LEU A 65 0.47 -5.42 10.22
N SER A 66 -0.76 -5.90 10.06
CA SER A 66 -1.31 -6.28 8.76
C SER A 66 -2.40 -5.32 8.33
N GLY A 67 -2.45 -5.05 7.02
CA GLY A 67 -3.45 -4.22 6.38
C GLY A 67 -3.59 -4.61 4.91
N HIS A 68 -4.60 -4.04 4.25
CA HIS A 68 -4.85 -4.27 2.82
C HIS A 68 -4.92 -2.92 2.09
N THR A 69 -4.72 -2.96 0.78
CA THR A 69 -4.62 -1.76 -0.07
C THR A 69 -5.76 -1.63 -1.05
N ASP A 70 -6.55 -2.68 -1.22
CA ASP A 70 -7.71 -2.69 -2.10
C ASP A 70 -8.94 -2.04 -1.44
N VAL A 71 -9.77 -1.46 -2.29
CA VAL A 71 -11.04 -0.84 -1.89
C VAL A 71 -12.19 -1.38 -2.73
N VAL A 72 -13.42 -1.17 -2.27
CA VAL A 72 -14.63 -1.59 -2.99
C VAL A 72 -15.01 -0.61 -4.10
N PRO A 73 -15.69 -1.04 -5.17
CA PRO A 73 -16.21 -0.14 -6.20
C PRO A 73 -17.24 0.85 -5.65
N VAL A 74 -17.29 2.05 -6.24
CA VAL A 74 -18.29 3.09 -5.93
C VAL A 74 -19.21 3.43 -7.10
N GLU A 75 -19.06 2.76 -8.25
CA GLU A 75 -19.89 2.97 -9.44
C GLU A 75 -21.39 2.84 -9.12
N GLY A 76 -22.19 3.80 -9.58
CA GLY A 76 -23.63 3.85 -9.32
C GLY A 76 -24.04 4.37 -7.94
N GLN A 77 -23.10 4.76 -7.08
CA GLN A 77 -23.40 5.33 -5.75
C GLN A 77 -23.42 6.87 -5.77
N ALA A 78 -24.20 7.48 -4.87
CA ALA A 78 -24.39 8.93 -4.81
C ALA A 78 -23.28 9.66 -4.00
N TRP A 79 -22.08 9.74 -4.55
CA TRP A 79 -20.95 10.47 -3.94
C TRP A 79 -20.98 11.97 -4.28
N THR A 80 -20.64 12.82 -3.30
CA THR A 80 -20.65 14.30 -3.45
C THR A 80 -19.25 14.92 -3.49
N LYS A 81 -18.21 14.11 -3.24
CA LYS A 81 -16.80 14.48 -3.24
C LYS A 81 -16.01 13.25 -3.67
N PRO A 82 -14.83 13.47 -4.27
CA PRO A 82 -14.37 12.81 -5.51
C PRO A 82 -15.44 12.19 -6.43
N ALA A 83 -15.20 12.30 -7.74
CA ALA A 83 -16.00 11.68 -8.80
C ALA A 83 -15.66 10.19 -8.96
#